data_AF-A0A0A8YWN5-F1
#
_entry.id   AF-A0A0A8YWN5-F1
#
_cell.length_a   1.000
_cell.length_b   1.000
_cell.length_c   1.000
_cell.angle_alpha   90.00
_cell.angle_beta   90.00
_cell.angle_gamma   90.00
#
_symmetry.space_group_name_H-M   'P 1'
#
loop_
_entity.id
_entity.type
_entity.pdbx_description
1 polymer ?
#
loop_
_entity_poly.entity_id
_entity_poly.type
_entity_poly.pdbx_seq_one_letter_code
_entity_poly.pdbx_strand_id
1 'polypeptide(L)'
;MKHDARVKRVDTVRAYSFGVLYFVEVDIELSEDMRLREAHTIGETLQEKIEKLPEVERAFVHVDFESTHKPEHKVRSRLPATDP
;
A
#
# COMPACT_ATOMS: atom_id res chain seq x y z
N MET A 1 15.98 4.63 -5.40
CA MET A 1 16.27 4.49 -3.95
C MET A 1 15.66 3.16 -3.49
N LYS A 2 16.40 2.27 -2.83
CA LYS A 2 15.83 1.02 -2.26
C LYS A 2 15.34 1.29 -0.82
N HIS A 3 14.29 0.58 -0.38
CA HIS A 3 13.77 0.68 0.99
C HIS A 3 14.42 -0.34 1.92
N ASP A 4 14.05 -1.61 1.81
CA ASP A 4 14.60 -2.71 2.59
C ASP A 4 14.97 -3.85 1.64
N ALA A 5 16.07 -4.55 1.92
CA ALA A 5 16.57 -5.64 1.06
C ALA A 5 15.69 -6.89 1.10
N ARG A 6 14.84 -7.03 2.14
CA ARG A 6 13.92 -8.15 2.33
C ARG A 6 12.63 -8.02 1.53
N VAL A 7 12.36 -6.85 0.96
CA VAL A 7 11.26 -6.67 0.00
C VAL A 7 11.61 -7.42 -1.27
N LYS A 8 10.85 -8.50 -1.55
CA LYS A 8 11.06 -9.34 -2.73
C LYS A 8 10.59 -8.62 -3.99
N ARG A 9 9.44 -7.95 -3.89
CA ARG A 9 8.76 -7.28 -5.01
C ARG A 9 7.93 -6.12 -4.51
N VAL A 10 7.77 -5.12 -5.37
CA VAL A 10 6.66 -4.17 -5.32
C VAL A 10 5.68 -4.62 -6.39
N ASP A 11 4.49 -5.05 -5.98
CA ASP A 11 3.48 -5.56 -6.90
C ASP A 11 2.72 -4.42 -7.58
N THR A 12 2.14 -3.56 -6.75
CA THR A 12 1.29 -2.48 -7.21
C THR A 12 1.69 -1.17 -6.55
N VAL A 13 1.66 -0.09 -7.34
CA VAL A 13 1.72 1.29 -6.85
C VAL A 13 0.57 2.06 -7.46
N ARG A 14 -0.28 2.65 -6.62
CA ARG A 14 -1.36 3.55 -7.04
C ARG A 14 -1.19 4.88 -6.34
N ALA A 15 -1.31 5.96 -7.10
CA ALA A 15 -1.43 7.30 -6.56
C ALA A 15 -2.74 7.91 -7.07
N TYR A 16 -3.54 8.46 -6.17
CA TYR A 16 -4.80 9.11 -6.50
C TYR A 16 -4.97 10.33 -5.62
N SER A 17 -5.67 11.34 -6.13
CA SER A 17 -5.82 12.62 -5.45
C SER A 17 -7.29 12.98 -5.32
N PHE A 18 -7.66 13.51 -4.16
CA PHE A 18 -8.90 14.25 -3.96
C PHE A 18 -8.55 15.58 -3.28
N GLY A 19 -8.09 16.55 -4.07
CA GLY A 19 -7.49 17.79 -3.57
C GLY A 19 -6.12 18.04 -4.20
N VAL A 20 -5.22 18.66 -3.44
CA VAL A 20 -3.90 19.12 -3.92
C VAL A 20 -2.82 18.04 -3.79
N LEU A 21 -2.94 17.16 -2.78
CA LEU A 21 -1.95 16.14 -2.45
C LEU A 21 -2.44 14.73 -2.80
N TYR A 22 -1.49 13.80 -2.96
CA TYR A 22 -1.75 12.41 -3.33
C TYR A 22 -1.94 11.51 -2.11
N PHE A 23 -2.88 10.60 -2.24
CA PHE A 23 -2.94 9.36 -1.48
C PHE A 23 -2.21 8.28 -2.27
N VAL A 24 -1.34 7.53 -1.61
CA VAL A 24 -0.52 6.50 -2.25
C VAL A 24 -0.82 5.14 -1.62
N GLU A 25 -1.11 4.14 -2.44
CA GLU A 25 -1.19 2.75 -2.04
C GLU A 25 -0.04 1.97 -2.66
N VAL A 26 0.65 1.17 -1.85
CA VAL A 26 1.75 0.31 -2.29
C VAL A 26 1.55 -1.10 -1.75
N ASP A 27 1.61 -2.08 -2.64
CA ASP A 27 1.54 -3.50 -2.27
C ASP A 27 2.95 -4.10 -2.41
N ILE A 28 3.49 -4.66 -1.33
CA ILE A 28 4.82 -5.27 -1.30
C ILE A 28 4.77 -6.75 -0.96
N GLU A 29 5.66 -7.52 -1.59
CA GLU A 29 5.82 -8.95 -1.32
C GLU A 29 6.98 -9.17 -0.33
N LEU A 30 6.67 -9.83 0.80
CA LEU A 30 7.65 -10.31 1.78
C LEU A 30 7.68 -11.85 1.80
N SER A 31 8.51 -12.42 2.69
CA SER A 31 8.52 -13.87 2.88
C SER A 31 7.31 -14.33 3.68
N GLU A 32 6.67 -15.43 3.26
CA GLU A 32 5.59 -16.08 3.99
C GLU A 32 6.01 -16.46 5.43
N ASP A 33 7.24 -16.94 5.60
CA ASP A 33 7.79 -17.31 6.91
C ASP A 33 8.25 -16.11 7.77
N MET A 34 8.10 -14.88 7.28
CA MET A 34 8.52 -13.69 8.04
C MET A 34 7.63 -13.49 9.27
N ARG A 35 8.23 -13.16 10.41
CA ARG A 35 7.45 -12.87 11.61
C ARG A 35 6.61 -11.62 11.38
N LEU A 36 5.35 -11.65 11.82
CA LEU A 36 4.42 -10.52 11.71
C LEU A 36 5.02 -9.20 12.21
N ARG A 37 5.78 -9.23 13.32
CA ARG A 37 6.47 -8.05 13.85
C ARG A 37 7.44 -7.44 12.84
N GLU A 38 8.22 -8.27 12.16
CA GLU A 38 9.22 -7.81 11.20
C GLU A 38 8.54 -7.28 9.93
N ALA A 39 7.52 -8.00 9.44
CA ALA A 39 6.70 -7.58 8.31
C ALA A 39 6.03 -6.21 8.59
N HIS A 40 5.44 -6.04 9.77
CA HIS A 40 4.86 -4.78 10.22
C HIS A 40 5.89 -3.65 10.21
N THR A 41 7.06 -3.85 10.82
CA THR A 41 8.11 -2.83 10.85
C THR A 41 8.58 -2.43 9.44
N ILE A 42 8.71 -3.38 8.52
CA ILE A 42 9.08 -3.06 7.12
C ILE A 42 7.98 -2.24 6.45
N GLY A 43 6.71 -2.63 6.59
CA GLY A 43 5.57 -1.91 6.02
C GLY A 43 5.42 -0.50 6.59
N GLU A 44 5.47 -0.36 7.91
CA GLU A 44 5.36 0.93 8.62
C GLU A 44 6.49 1.88 8.22
N THR A 45 7.73 1.41 8.21
CA THR A 45 8.87 2.24 7.80
C THR A 45 8.81 2.63 6.32
N LEU A 46 8.21 1.80 5.46
CA LEU A 46 7.95 2.16 4.06
C LEU A 46 6.89 3.24 3.98
N GLN A 47 5.80 3.11 4.73
CA GLN A 47 4.73 4.09 4.81
C GLN A 47 5.28 5.46 5.23
N GLU A 48 5.98 5.53 6.37
CA GLU A 48 6.58 6.77 6.88
C GLU A 48 7.53 7.42 5.87
N LYS A 49 8.24 6.60 5.07
CA LYS A 49 9.16 7.09 4.05
C LYS A 49 8.43 7.71 2.86
N ILE A 50 7.29 7.15 2.47
CA ILE A 50 6.45 7.68 1.39
C ILE A 50 5.74 8.96 1.86
N GLU A 51 5.24 8.99 3.09
CA GLU A 51 4.58 10.18 3.68
C GLU A 51 5.55 11.36 3.91
N LYS A 52 6.87 11.15 3.82
CA LYS A 52 7.85 12.25 3.83
C LYS A 52 7.97 12.98 2.49
N LEU A 53 7.35 12.48 1.42
CA LEU A 53 7.33 13.16 0.13
C LEU A 53 6.35 14.35 0.19
N PRO A 54 6.74 15.54 -0.26
CA PRO A 54 5.93 16.76 -0.06
C PRO A 54 4.60 16.73 -0.82
N GLU A 55 4.47 15.89 -1.85
CA GLU A 55 3.24 15.73 -2.62
C GLU A 55 2.30 14.66 -2.05
N VAL A 56 2.69 13.94 -0.99
CA VAL A 56 1.92 12.83 -0.41
C VAL A 56 1.24 13.27 0.88
N GLU A 57 -0.09 13.17 0.91
CA GLU A 57 -0.91 13.38 2.10
C GLU A 57 -0.89 12.15 3.02
N ARG A 58 -1.04 10.96 2.43
CA ARG A 58 -1.15 9.70 3.15
C ARG A 58 -0.64 8.54 2.31
N ALA A 59 -0.01 7.56 2.95
CA ALA A 59 0.36 6.30 2.32
C ALA A 59 -0.30 5.11 3.01
N PHE A 60 -0.64 4.09 2.23
CA PHE A 60 -1.09 2.79 2.70
C PHE A 60 -0.18 1.72 2.10
N VAL A 61 0.32 0.82 2.95
CA VAL A 61 1.21 -0.26 2.52
C VAL A 61 0.55 -1.59 2.86
N HIS A 62 0.16 -2.35 1.84
CA HIS A 62 -0.21 -3.76 2.02
C HIS A 62 1.04 -4.64 1.93
N VAL A 63 1.07 -5.65 2.78
CA VAL A 63 2.16 -6.61 2.86
C VAL A 63 1.59 -7.99 2.57
N ASP A 64 1.97 -8.51 1.41
CA ASP A 64 1.55 -9.82 0.94
C ASP A 64 2.71 -10.82 0.96
N PHE A 65 2.39 -12.10 1.04
CA PHE A 65 3.37 -13.18 0.87
C PHE A 65 3.40 -13.72 -0.57
N GLU A 66 2.45 -13.32 -1.42
CA GLU A 66 2.38 -13.67 -2.84
C GLU A 66 1.80 -12.54 -3.70
N SER A 67 2.07 -12.56 -5.00
CA SER A 67 1.70 -11.50 -5.97
C SER A 67 0.64 -11.96 -6.99
N THR A 68 0.00 -13.11 -6.79
CA THR A 68 -0.98 -13.66 -7.74
C THR A 68 -2.43 -13.41 -7.34
N HIS A 69 -2.69 -12.93 -6.12
CA HIS A 69 -4.02 -12.60 -5.64
C HIS A 69 -4.66 -11.44 -6.42
N LYS A 70 -6.00 -11.51 -6.53
CA LYS A 70 -6.81 -10.41 -7.06
C LYS A 70 -6.86 -9.30 -5.99
N PRO A 71 -7.02 -8.02 -6.38
CA PRO A 71 -7.14 -6.91 -5.42
C PRO A 71 -8.18 -7.23 -4.35
N GLU A 72 -7.77 -7.21 -3.07
CA GLU A 72 -8.66 -7.56 -1.95
C GLU A 72 -9.80 -6.54 -1.81
N HIS A 73 -9.51 -5.28 -2.11
CA HIS A 73 -10.49 -4.19 -2.09
C HIS A 73 -11.06 -3.95 -3.49
N LYS A 74 -12.35 -4.28 -3.66
CA LYS A 74 -13.09 -3.92 -4.88
C LYS A 74 -13.48 -2.45 -4.83
N VAL A 75 -13.01 -1.65 -5.79
CA VAL A 75 -13.57 -0.32 -6.04
C VAL A 75 -15.04 -0.50 -6.40
N ARG A 76 -15.95 -0.01 -5.55
CA ARG A 76 -17.37 0.03 -5.90
C ARG A 76 -17.54 0.99 -7.08
N SER A 77 -17.97 0.46 -8.22
CA SER A 77 -18.20 1.25 -9.43
C SER A 77 -19.44 2.15 -9.35
N ARG A 78 -20.23 2.05 -8.27
CA ARG A 78 -21.43 2.85 -8.03
C ARG A 78 -21.57 3.15 -6.53
N LEU A 79 -22.00 4.36 -6.22
CA LEU A 79 -22.46 4.71 -4.89
C LEU A 79 -23.69 3.84 -4.53
N PRO A 80 -23.88 3.49 -3.24
CA PRO A 80 -25.15 2.91 -2.83
C PRO A 80 -26.28 3.85 -3.23
N ALA A 81 -27.37 3.31 -3.77
CA ALA A 81 -28.57 4.09 -3.99
C ALA A 81 -29.00 4.68 -2.64
N THR A 82 -29.10 6.01 -2.57
CA THR A 82 -29.81 6.66 -1.48
C THR A 82 -31.28 6.35 -1.69
N ASP A 83 -31.81 5.36 -0.97
CA ASP A 83 -33.26 5.19 -0.88
C ASP A 83 -33.81 6.42 -0.13
N PRO A 84 -34.79 7.16 -0.69
CA PRO A 84 -35.35 8.36 -0.07
C PRO A 84 -36.16 8.07 1.19
#